data_AF-A0A378AZH9-F1
#
_entry.id   AF-A0A378AZH9-F1
#
_cell.length_a   1.000
_cell.length_b   1.000
_cell.length_c   1.000
_cell.angle_alpha   90.00
_cell.angle_beta   90.00
_cell.angle_gamma   90.00
#
_symmetry.space_group_name_H-M   'P 1'
#
loop_
_entity.id
_entity.type
_entity.pdbx_description
1 polymer ?
#
loop_
_entity_poly.entity_id
_entity_poly.type
_entity_poly.pdbx_seq_one_letter_code
_entity_poly.pdbx_strand_id
1 'polypeptide(L)'
;MVSGSLPPGISVDNLMQLVKNAQQQGLRCIIDSSGDALAAALDVGNIELVKPNQKELSALVQRDLSQPDDVRLAAQSLIQSGKVRRVVVSLGPQGALGVDASGSVQVVPPPMKSQSTVGAGRQHGGRHDLASGGKRQP
;
A
#
# COMPACT_ATOMS: atom_id res chain seq x y z
N MET A 1 -4.70 -11.39 1.10
CA MET A 1 -4.12 -10.04 1.13
C MET A 1 -3.95 -9.59 -0.31
N VAL A 2 -4.52 -8.45 -0.69
CA VAL A 2 -4.22 -7.82 -1.98
C VAL A 2 -3.22 -6.69 -1.68
N SER A 3 -2.03 -6.74 -2.28
CA SER A 3 -0.97 -5.75 -2.06
C SER A 3 -0.35 -5.33 -3.39
N GLY A 4 -0.18 -4.03 -3.58
CA GLY A 4 0.43 -3.40 -4.75
C GLY A 4 -0.54 -2.65 -5.67
N SER A 5 0.04 -1.97 -6.66
CA SER A 5 -0.69 -1.39 -7.79
C SER A 5 -1.31 -2.50 -8.63
N LEU A 6 -2.49 -2.24 -9.21
CA LEU A 6 -3.13 -3.17 -10.14
C LEU A 6 -2.15 -3.53 -11.29
N PRO A 7 -1.90 -4.82 -11.56
CA PRO A 7 -1.08 -5.21 -12.69
C PRO A 7 -1.76 -4.82 -14.01
N PRO A 8 -0.99 -4.60 -15.09
CA PRO A 8 -1.54 -4.28 -16.40
C PRO A 8 -2.58 -5.33 -16.82
N GLY A 9 -3.79 -4.89 -17.17
CA GLY A 9 -4.90 -5.76 -17.58
C GLY A 9 -5.88 -6.15 -16.46
N ILE A 10 -5.64 -5.79 -15.20
CA ILE A 10 -6.64 -5.94 -14.13
C ILE A 10 -7.36 -4.62 -13.92
N SER A 11 -8.66 -4.60 -14.20
CA SER A 11 -9.52 -3.44 -13.91
C SER A 11 -9.83 -3.33 -12.42
N VAL A 12 -10.23 -2.13 -11.99
CA VAL A 12 -10.78 -1.89 -10.65
C VAL A 12 -12.01 -2.78 -10.40
N ASP A 13 -12.83 -3.04 -11.42
CA ASP A 13 -13.98 -3.93 -11.33
C ASP A 13 -13.59 -5.37 -10.96
N ASN A 14 -12.51 -5.89 -11.56
CA ASN A 14 -12.02 -7.23 -11.23
C ASN A 14 -11.59 -7.32 -9.76
N LEU A 15 -10.94 -6.28 -9.23
CA LEU A 15 -10.60 -6.19 -7.81
C LEU A 15 -11.85 -6.19 -6.93
N MET A 16 -12.86 -5.37 -7.27
CA MET A 16 -14.11 -5.32 -6.50
C MET A 16 -14.83 -6.67 -6.48
N GLN A 17 -14.90 -7.36 -7.63
CA GLN A 17 -15.49 -8.70 -7.70
C GLN A 17 -14.74 -9.71 -6.83
N LEU A 18 -13.41 -9.66 -6.84
CA LEU A 18 -12.60 -10.53 -5.98
C LEU A 18 -12.88 -10.28 -4.48
N VAL A 19 -12.94 -9.02 -4.06
CA VAL A 19 -13.24 -8.64 -2.68
C VAL A 19 -14.63 -9.12 -2.26
N LYS A 20 -15.64 -8.89 -3.10
CA LYS A 20 -17.03 -9.33 -2.85
C LYS A 20 -17.12 -10.85 -2.72
N ASN A 21 -16.51 -11.59 -3.65
CA ASN A 21 -16.53 -13.05 -3.63
C ASN A 21 -15.82 -13.62 -2.40
N ALA A 22 -14.70 -13.03 -1.99
CA ALA A 22 -13.99 -13.43 -0.78
C ALA A 22 -14.86 -13.19 0.47
N GLN A 23 -15.52 -12.04 0.56
CA GLN A 23 -16.42 -11.72 1.69
C GLN A 23 -17.64 -12.64 1.74
N GLN A 24 -18.21 -13.01 0.60
CA GLN A 24 -19.32 -13.97 0.52
C GLN A 24 -18.93 -15.36 1.06
N GLN A 25 -17.65 -15.72 0.98
CA GLN A 25 -17.10 -16.94 1.56
C GLN A 25 -16.71 -16.79 3.04
N GLY A 26 -17.04 -15.66 3.67
CA GLY A 26 -16.70 -15.36 5.06
C GLY A 26 -15.22 -14.98 5.26
N LEU A 27 -14.46 -14.72 4.19
CA LEU A 27 -13.06 -14.34 4.30
C LEU A 27 -12.92 -12.86 4.67
N ARG A 28 -11.91 -12.56 5.47
CA ARG A 28 -11.53 -11.20 5.84
C ARG A 28 -10.55 -10.62 4.84
N CYS A 29 -10.86 -9.44 4.30
CA CYS A 29 -10.06 -8.80 3.27
C CYS A 29 -9.13 -7.73 3.86
N ILE A 30 -7.84 -7.80 3.47
CA ILE A 30 -6.83 -6.78 3.74
C ILE A 30 -6.39 -6.20 2.40
N ILE A 31 -6.47 -4.87 2.27
CA ILE A 31 -6.19 -4.13 1.04
C ILE A 31 -5.03 -3.17 1.25
N ASP A 32 -4.00 -3.33 0.44
CA ASP A 32 -2.84 -2.46 0.35
C ASP A 32 -2.65 -2.05 -1.12
N SER A 33 -3.39 -1.04 -1.55
CA SER A 33 -3.34 -0.52 -2.91
C SER A 33 -3.41 1.01 -2.87
N SER A 34 -3.44 1.64 -4.03
CA SER A 34 -3.34 3.10 -4.18
C SER A 34 -4.39 3.64 -5.14
N GLY A 35 -4.77 4.92 -4.99
CA GLY A 35 -5.67 5.62 -5.91
C GLY A 35 -7.06 4.96 -6.02
N ASP A 36 -7.60 4.92 -7.24
CA ASP A 36 -8.96 4.45 -7.53
C ASP A 36 -9.23 3.02 -7.04
N ALA A 37 -8.22 2.16 -7.07
CA ALA A 37 -8.34 0.79 -6.58
C ALA A 37 -8.63 0.73 -5.07
N LEU A 38 -7.97 1.60 -4.29
CA LEU A 38 -8.18 1.68 -2.84
C LEU A 38 -9.55 2.28 -2.53
N ALA A 39 -9.94 3.34 -3.24
CA ALA A 39 -11.25 3.97 -3.08
C ALA A 39 -12.38 2.99 -3.39
N ALA A 40 -12.31 2.31 -4.53
CA ALA A 40 -13.31 1.33 -4.95
C ALA A 40 -13.40 0.14 -3.99
N ALA A 41 -12.26 -0.34 -3.45
CA ALA A 41 -12.27 -1.40 -2.45
C ALA A 41 -12.96 -0.97 -1.14
N LEU A 42 -12.81 0.30 -0.73
CA LEU A 42 -13.52 0.85 0.43
C LEU A 42 -15.02 1.03 0.17
N ASP A 43 -15.43 1.30 -1.08
CA ASP A 43 -16.84 1.38 -1.45
C ASP A 43 -17.56 0.02 -1.44
N VAL A 44 -16.82 -1.09 -1.59
CA VAL A 44 -17.36 -2.43 -1.30
C VAL A 44 -17.68 -2.59 0.20
N GLY A 45 -16.88 -1.99 1.07
CA GLY A 45 -17.09 -1.99 2.53
C GLY A 45 -16.70 -3.29 3.22
N ASN A 46 -16.90 -3.35 4.54
CA ASN A 46 -16.55 -4.49 5.41
C ASN A 46 -15.10 -5.01 5.22
N ILE A 47 -14.17 -4.09 5.00
CA ILE A 47 -12.75 -4.39 4.88
C ILE A 47 -12.16 -4.56 6.29
N GLU A 48 -11.33 -5.58 6.50
CA GLU A 48 -10.73 -5.84 7.80
C GLU A 48 -9.62 -4.83 8.11
N LEU A 49 -8.79 -4.51 7.11
CA LEU A 49 -7.69 -3.55 7.26
C LEU A 49 -7.33 -2.91 5.91
N VAL A 50 -7.07 -1.61 5.94
CA VAL A 50 -6.40 -0.88 4.84
C VAL A 50 -5.10 -0.23 5.32
N LYS A 51 -4.11 -0.12 4.43
CA LYS A 51 -2.81 0.49 4.73
C LYS A 51 -2.45 1.68 3.81
N PRO A 52 -3.20 2.79 3.83
CA PRO A 52 -2.84 3.97 3.03
C PRO A 52 -1.56 4.63 3.56
N ASN A 53 -0.86 5.38 2.72
CA ASN A 53 0.04 6.43 3.18
C ASN A 53 -0.74 7.75 3.42
N GLN A 54 -0.07 8.79 3.93
CA GLN A 54 -0.72 10.08 4.22
C GLN A 54 -1.37 10.73 2.98
N LYS A 55 -0.74 10.64 1.79
CA LYS A 55 -1.28 11.22 0.55
C LYS A 55 -2.53 10.47 0.07
N GLU A 56 -2.50 9.14 0.13
CA GLU A 56 -3.64 8.30 -0.20
C GLU A 56 -4.82 8.55 0.75
N LEU A 57 -4.55 8.66 2.05
CA LEU A 57 -5.58 8.97 3.03
C LEU A 57 -6.23 10.34 2.76
N SER A 58 -5.42 11.36 2.46
CA SER A 58 -5.89 12.70 2.10
C SER A 58 -6.79 12.67 0.85
N ALA A 59 -6.42 11.89 -0.17
CA ALA A 59 -7.24 11.70 -1.36
C ALA A 59 -8.57 11.00 -1.05
N LEU A 60 -8.55 9.96 -0.20
CA LEU A 60 -9.76 9.23 0.20
C LEU A 60 -10.77 10.09 0.97
N VAL A 61 -10.28 10.97 1.84
CA VAL A 61 -11.12 11.86 2.65
C VAL A 61 -11.35 13.24 1.99
N GLN A 62 -10.82 13.44 0.79
CA GLN A 62 -10.95 14.66 -0.03
C GLN A 62 -10.64 15.96 0.74
N ARG A 63 -9.63 15.92 1.62
CA ARG A 63 -9.15 17.10 2.37
C ARG A 63 -7.66 16.99 2.67
N ASP A 64 -7.01 18.14 2.80
CA ASP A 64 -5.64 18.21 3.28
C ASP A 64 -5.52 17.76 4.74
N LEU A 65 -4.43 17.04 5.05
CA LEU A 65 -4.10 16.54 6.38
C LEU A 65 -2.86 17.25 6.90
N SER A 66 -3.03 18.51 7.30
CA SER A 66 -1.93 19.42 7.65
C SER A 66 -1.74 19.59 9.16
N GLN A 67 -2.79 19.33 9.94
CA GLN A 67 -2.76 19.44 11.40
C GLN A 67 -2.25 18.15 12.05
N PRO A 68 -1.66 18.23 13.26
CA PRO A 68 -1.09 17.07 13.94
C PRO A 68 -2.06 15.88 14.09
N ASP A 69 -3.35 16.16 14.34
CA ASP A 69 -4.38 15.15 14.55
C ASP A 69 -5.14 14.74 13.28
N ASP A 70 -4.90 15.40 12.13
CA ASP A 70 -5.73 15.22 10.94
C ASP A 70 -5.72 13.78 10.44
N VAL A 71 -4.55 13.13 10.47
CA VAL A 71 -4.39 11.74 10.04
C VAL A 71 -5.23 10.80 10.91
N ARG A 72 -5.20 10.99 12.23
CA ARG A 72 -5.96 10.19 13.17
C ARG A 72 -7.46 10.36 12.93
N LEU A 73 -7.92 11.61 12.82
CA LEU A 73 -9.33 11.92 12.60
C LEU A 73 -9.83 11.42 11.25
N ALA A 74 -9.03 11.52 10.19
CA ALA A 74 -9.35 10.97 8.88
C ALA A 74 -9.49 9.44 8.92
N ALA A 75 -8.55 8.73 9.55
CA ALA A 75 -8.61 7.29 9.72
C ALA A 75 -9.83 6.86 10.57
N GLN A 76 -10.15 7.59 11.64
CA GLN A 76 -11.34 7.35 12.46
C GLN A 76 -12.63 7.54 11.67
N SER A 77 -12.72 8.57 10.82
CA SER A 77 -13.89 8.81 9.97
C SER A 77 -14.15 7.64 9.01
N LEU A 78 -13.09 7.07 8.40
CA LEU A 78 -13.23 5.87 7.56
C LEU A 78 -13.79 4.68 8.34
N ILE A 79 -13.37 4.50 9.60
CA ILE A 79 -13.88 3.42 10.45
C ILE A 79 -15.34 3.67 10.85
N GLN A 80 -15.68 4.91 11.22
CA GLN A 80 -17.04 5.33 11.57
C GLN A 80 -18.02 5.18 10.40
N SER A 81 -17.54 5.30 9.15
CA SER A 81 -18.36 5.05 7.96
C SER A 81 -18.73 3.57 7.77
N GLY A 82 -18.13 2.64 8.54
CA GLY A 82 -18.36 1.20 8.42
C GLY A 82 -17.67 0.53 7.23
N LYS A 83 -16.95 1.30 6.39
CA LYS A 83 -16.23 0.77 5.23
C LYS A 83 -15.05 -0.13 5.61
N VAL A 84 -14.40 0.16 6.74
CA VAL A 84 -13.22 -0.56 7.20
C VAL A 84 -13.16 -0.66 8.72
N ARG A 85 -12.61 -1.76 9.25
CA ARG A 85 -12.46 -1.97 10.70
C ARG A 85 -11.18 -1.39 11.28
N ARG A 86 -10.08 -1.42 10.52
CA ARG A 86 -8.77 -0.91 10.94
C ARG A 86 -8.07 -0.17 9.81
N VAL A 87 -7.38 0.91 10.16
CA VAL A 87 -6.58 1.70 9.23
C VAL A 87 -5.16 1.78 9.76
N VAL A 88 -4.17 1.46 8.93
CA VAL A 88 -2.75 1.64 9.26
C VAL A 88 -2.16 2.67 8.30
N VAL A 89 -1.94 3.88 8.78
CA VAL A 89 -1.40 4.97 7.97
C VAL A 89 0.12 4.97 8.06
N SER A 90 0.81 4.81 6.93
CA SER A 90 2.27 5.01 6.90
C SER A 90 2.62 6.50 6.83
N LEU A 91 3.58 6.91 7.67
CA LEU A 91 4.02 8.30 7.89
C LEU A 91 5.50 8.49 7.52
N GLY A 92 6.06 7.58 6.71
CA GLY A 92 7.46 7.62 6.30
C GLY A 92 8.41 7.57 7.51
N PRO A 93 9.34 8.54 7.67
CA PRO A 93 10.26 8.59 8.81
C PRO A 93 9.59 8.67 10.18
N GLN A 94 8.35 9.18 10.25
CA GLN A 94 7.58 9.25 11.49
C GLN A 94 6.92 7.91 11.87
N GLY A 95 7.12 6.87 11.05
CA GLY A 95 6.66 5.52 11.29
C GLY A 95 5.26 5.25 10.76
N ALA A 96 4.37 4.73 11.61
CA ALA A 96 3.00 4.41 11.23
C ALA A 96 2.01 4.64 12.37
N LEU A 97 0.78 5.03 12.01
CA LEU A 97 -0.35 5.17 12.92
C LEU A 97 -1.39 4.08 12.64
N GLY A 98 -1.58 3.17 13.57
CA GLY A 98 -2.68 2.20 13.56
C GLY A 98 -3.90 2.78 14.27
N VAL A 99 -5.09 2.62 13.68
CA VAL A 99 -6.35 3.09 14.22
C VAL A 99 -7.41 2.00 14.09
N ASP A 100 -8.20 1.79 15.13
CA ASP A 100 -9.39 0.95 15.13
C ASP A 100 -10.51 1.60 15.98
N ALA A 101 -11.60 0.86 16.22
CA ALA A 101 -12.73 1.36 17.01
C ALA A 101 -12.41 1.63 18.50
N SER A 102 -11.33 1.04 19.03
CA SER A 102 -10.95 1.15 20.44
C SER A 102 -9.95 2.29 20.67
N GLY A 103 -9.23 2.72 19.63
CA GLY A 103 -8.29 3.83 19.73
C GLY A 103 -7.25 3.86 18.63
N SER A 104 -6.09 4.45 18.95
CA SER A 104 -4.97 4.57 18.02
C SER A 104 -3.63 4.31 18.69
N VAL A 105 -2.70 3.70 17.96
CA VAL A 105 -1.32 3.45 18.37
C VAL A 105 -0.36 3.97 17.30
N GLN A 106 0.66 4.73 17.72
CA GLN A 106 1.73 5.17 16.83
C GLN A 106 3.01 4.38 17.11
N VAL A 107 3.62 3.87 16.06
CA VAL A 107 4.92 3.20 16.11
C VAL A 107 5.92 4.07 15.37
N VAL A 108 6.96 4.52 16.06
CA VAL A 108 8.03 5.37 15.50
C VAL A 108 9.31 4.53 15.38
N PRO A 109 9.91 4.40 14.18
CA PRO A 109 11.17 3.69 14.01
C PRO A 109 12.31 4.43 14.73
N PRO A 110 13.33 3.73 15.23
CA PRO A 110 14.50 4.37 15.80
C PRO A 110 15.16 5.29 14.76
N PRO A 111 15.81 6.39 15.18
CA PRO A 111 16.44 7.33 14.25
C PRO A 111 17.60 6.63 13.52
N MET A 112 17.36 6.25 12.27
CA MET A 112 18.36 5.64 11.39
C MET A 112 18.73 6.65 10.31
N LYS A 113 20.03 6.83 10.03
CA LYS A 113 20.44 7.59 8.83
C LYS A 113 19.91 6.82 7.62
N SER A 114 18.95 7.40 6.91
CA SER A 114 18.41 6.82 5.66
C SER A 114 19.56 6.66 4.66
N GLN A 115 20.04 5.43 4.50
CA GLN A 115 20.88 5.07 3.37
C GLN A 115 19.93 4.62 2.26
N SER A 116 19.66 5.53 1.32
CA SER A 116 19.08 5.31 -0.01
C SER A 116 17.84 4.40 -0.13
N THR A 117 16.69 4.99 -0.52
CA THR A 117 15.49 4.27 -1.01
C THR A 117 15.52 3.97 -2.53
N VAL A 118 16.67 4.12 -3.20
CA VAL A 118 16.83 3.79 -4.63
C VAL A 118 17.99 2.81 -4.80
N GLY A 119 17.68 1.57 -5.19
CA GLY A 119 18.71 0.53 -5.32
C GLY A 119 18.26 -0.87 -5.75
N ALA A 120 17.21 -1.00 -6.56
CA ALA A 120 17.06 -2.15 -7.46
C ALA A 120 16.77 -1.60 -8.86
N GLY A 121 17.76 -0.85 -9.37
CA GLY A 121 17.81 -0.45 -10.76
C GLY A 121 17.63 -1.69 -11.63
N ARG A 122 16.76 -1.58 -12.62
CA ARG A 122 16.62 -2.58 -13.67
C ARG A 122 18.00 -2.88 -14.25
N GLN A 123 18.43 -4.14 -14.14
CA GLN A 123 19.61 -4.61 -14.86
C GLN A 123 19.37 -4.33 -16.35
N HIS A 124 20.13 -3.40 -16.91
CA HIS A 124 20.26 -3.26 -18.34
C HIS A 124 20.85 -4.56 -18.90
N GLY A 125 20.37 -4.97 -20.08
CA GLY A 125 20.76 -6.22 -20.73
C GLY A 125 22.28 -6.36 -20.84
N GLY A 126 22.81 -7.40 -20.19
CA GLY A 126 24.15 -7.91 -20.43
C GLY A 126 24.05 -9.18 -21.25
N ARG A 127 24.16 -9.07 -22.57
CA ARG A 127 24.51 -10.21 -23.43
C ARG A 127 25.94 -10.59 -23.04
N HIS A 128 26.10 -11.72 -22.36
CA HIS A 128 27.41 -12.33 -22.16
C HIS A 128 27.74 -13.17 -23.41
N ASP A 129 28.60 -12.64 -24.25
CA ASP A 129 29.38 -13.40 -25.23
C ASP A 129 30.84 -12.97 -25.08
N LEU A 130 31.68 -13.85 -24.52
CA LEU A 130 33.15 -13.88 -24.55
C LEU A 130 33.59 -14.97 -23.55
N ALA A 131 34.63 -15.78 -23.74
CA ALA A 131 35.82 -15.72 -24.58
C ALA A 131 36.32 -17.19 -24.75
N SER A 132 37.37 -17.59 -25.47
CA SER A 132 38.67 -16.96 -25.71
C SER A 132 39.47 -17.85 -26.67
N GLY A 133 40.18 -17.25 -27.63
CA GLY A 133 41.17 -17.93 -28.46
C GLY A 133 42.52 -18.13 -27.77
N GLY A 134 43.35 -19.02 -28.35
CA GLY A 134 44.74 -19.22 -27.97
C GLY A 134 45.58 -20.00 -29.00
N LYS A 135 46.30 -19.25 -29.86
CA LYS A 135 47.65 -19.45 -30.49
C LYS A 135 47.93 -20.73 -31.30
N ARG A 136 48.06 -20.66 -32.65
CA ARG A 136 49.24 -20.37 -33.54
C ARG A 136 50.30 -21.49 -33.67
N GLN A 137 50.26 -22.19 -34.82
CA GLN A 137 51.33 -22.49 -35.82
C GLN A 137 52.62 -23.24 -35.40
N PRO A 138 53.42 -23.82 -36.34
CA PRO A 138 53.53 -23.59 -37.79
C PRO A 138 52.66 -24.49 -38.70
#